data_AF-A0A9R1PL71-F1
#
_entry.id   AF-A0A9R1PL71-F1
#
_cell.length_a   1.000
_cell.length_b   1.000
_cell.length_c   1.000
_cell.angle_alpha   90.00
_cell.angle_beta   90.00
_cell.angle_gamma   90.00
#
_symmetry.space_group_name_H-M   'P 1'
#
loop_
_entity.id
_entity.type
_entity.pdbx_description
1 polymer ?
#
loop_
_entity_poly.entity_id
_entity_poly.type
_entity_poly.pdbx_seq_one_letter_code
_entity_poly.pdbx_strand_id
1 'polypeptide(L)'
;MQREEIRNMIEHDGSAKGIVFSQFTSFLDLIEFSLQRSGIKCVQLNGKMNMVEKGRAIDTFINDPDCRIFLMSLKAGGVALNLTVASHVFLMDPWWNPAVESQAQDRIHRIGQFKPIRSTRFVIKDTVEERILQLQEKKQLVFDGTVGDSPEAMSKLTEADLKFLFQN
;
A
#
# COMPACT_ATOMS: atom_id res chain seq x y z
N MET A 1 -2.15 10.67 -13.71
CA MET A 1 -1.53 9.33 -13.68
C MET A 1 -2.16 8.46 -12.59
N GLN A 2 -2.01 8.74 -11.30
CA GLN A 2 -2.57 7.91 -10.21
C GLN A 2 -4.10 7.71 -10.28
N ARG A 3 -4.86 8.79 -10.48
CA ARG A 3 -6.32 8.74 -10.73
C ARG A 3 -6.70 7.95 -11.98
N GLU A 4 -5.82 7.94 -12.98
CA GLU A 4 -6.07 7.25 -14.25
C GLU A 4 -6.04 5.74 -14.06
N GLU A 5 -5.06 5.23 -13.32
CA GLU A 5 -4.99 3.79 -13.00
C GLU A 5 -6.21 3.31 -12.21
N ILE A 6 -6.71 4.11 -11.26
CA ILE A 6 -7.93 3.80 -10.53
C ILE A 6 -9.16 3.82 -11.45
N ARG A 7 -9.23 4.76 -12.39
CA ARG A 7 -10.32 4.80 -13.38
C ARG A 7 -10.25 3.58 -14.31
N ASN A 8 -9.07 3.29 -14.86
CA ASN A 8 -8.82 2.13 -15.70
C ASN A 8 -9.27 0.85 -15.01
N MET A 9 -8.96 0.67 -13.73
CA MET A 9 -9.45 -0.46 -12.92
C MET A 9 -10.98 -0.58 -12.96
N ILE A 10 -11.70 0.52 -12.73
CA ILE A 10 -13.18 0.54 -12.67
C ILE A 10 -13.79 0.30 -14.05
N GLU A 11 -13.20 0.85 -15.11
CA GLU A 11 -13.67 0.69 -16.49
C GLU A 11 -13.47 -0.73 -17.03
N HIS A 12 -12.37 -1.40 -16.67
CA HIS A 12 -12.10 -2.77 -17.10
C HIS A 12 -12.88 -3.81 -16.30
N ASP A 13 -13.06 -3.60 -14.99
CA ASP A 13 -13.90 -4.44 -14.13
C ASP A 13 -14.79 -3.56 -13.25
N GLY A 14 -16.06 -3.46 -13.63
CA GLY A 14 -17.10 -2.74 -12.91
C GLY A 14 -17.36 -3.23 -11.49
N SER A 15 -16.73 -4.34 -11.06
CA SER A 15 -16.77 -4.86 -9.69
C SER A 15 -15.41 -4.88 -8.98
N ALA A 16 -14.33 -4.40 -9.61
CA ALA A 16 -13.00 -4.37 -9.01
C ALA A 16 -12.92 -3.40 -7.83
N LYS A 17 -12.30 -3.84 -6.74
CA LYS A 17 -11.99 -2.97 -5.60
C LYS A 17 -10.48 -2.84 -5.44
N GLY A 18 -10.05 -1.64 -5.07
CA GLY A 18 -8.64 -1.30 -4.94
C GLY A 18 -8.30 -0.85 -3.53
N ILE A 19 -7.08 -1.14 -3.10
CA ILE A 19 -6.50 -0.61 -1.87
C ILE A 19 -5.37 0.33 -2.24
N VAL A 20 -5.40 1.53 -1.68
CA VAL A 20 -4.34 2.53 -1.83
C VAL A 20 -3.57 2.61 -0.52
N PHE A 21 -2.25 2.42 -0.63
CA PHE A 21 -1.33 2.46 0.49
C PHE A 21 -0.43 3.69 0.42
N SER A 22 -0.28 4.35 1.55
CA SER A 22 0.71 5.43 1.73
C SER A 22 1.21 5.46 3.17
N GLN A 23 2.45 5.88 3.40
CA GLN A 23 2.91 6.18 4.76
C GLN A 23 2.41 7.54 5.27
N PHE A 24 1.98 8.43 4.38
CA PHE A 24 1.60 9.81 4.67
C PHE A 24 0.08 9.94 4.71
N THR A 25 -0.49 10.11 5.91
CA THR A 25 -1.94 10.27 6.06
C THR A 25 -2.46 11.51 5.35
N SER A 26 -1.71 12.62 5.37
CA SER A 26 -2.05 13.82 4.62
C SER A 26 -2.13 13.58 3.11
N PHE A 27 -1.34 12.64 2.58
CA PHE A 27 -1.44 12.28 1.17
C PHE A 27 -2.70 11.45 0.89
N LEU A 28 -3.06 10.53 1.80
CA LEU A 28 -4.34 9.82 1.72
C LEU A 28 -5.53 10.79 1.73
N ASP A 29 -5.49 11.83 2.57
CA ASP A 29 -6.53 12.86 2.62
C ASP A 29 -6.66 13.62 1.27
N LEU A 30 -5.54 13.90 0.59
CA LEU A 30 -5.54 14.50 -0.75
C LEU A 30 -6.10 13.55 -1.82
N ILE A 31 -5.79 12.26 -1.71
CA ILE A 31 -6.32 11.22 -2.61
C ILE A 31 -7.82 11.08 -2.41
N GLU A 32 -8.29 11.00 -1.17
CA GLU A 32 -9.71 10.97 -0.82
C GLU A 32 -10.45 12.14 -1.46
N PHE A 33 -9.96 13.37 -1.26
CA PHE A 33 -10.55 14.57 -1.85
C PHE A 33 -10.64 14.49 -3.37
N SER A 34 -9.58 14.01 -4.04
CA SER A 34 -9.53 13.84 -5.49
C SER A 34 -10.51 12.78 -6.00
N LEU A 35 -10.65 11.65 -5.29
CA LEU A 35 -11.57 10.57 -5.62
C LEU A 35 -13.03 11.01 -5.45
N GLN A 36 -13.35 11.69 -4.35
CA GLN A 36 -14.69 12.24 -4.10
C GLN A 36 -15.11 13.23 -5.19
N ARG A 37 -14.21 14.15 -5.60
CA ARG A 37 -14.46 15.06 -6.72
C ARG A 37 -14.68 14.36 -8.06
N SER A 38 -14.24 13.11 -8.17
CA SER A 38 -14.40 12.27 -9.37
C SER A 38 -15.60 11.32 -9.25
N GLY A 39 -16.41 11.43 -8.20
CA GLY A 39 -17.57 10.56 -7.96
C GLY A 39 -17.21 9.14 -7.51
N ILE A 40 -15.95 8.89 -7.13
CA ILE A 40 -15.50 7.58 -6.68
C ILE A 40 -15.63 7.51 -5.17
N LYS A 41 -16.53 6.65 -4.67
CA LYS A 41 -16.71 6.43 -3.24
C LYS A 41 -15.55 5.61 -2.68
N CYS A 42 -15.00 6.10 -1.58
CA CYS A 42 -13.91 5.46 -0.87
C CYS A 42 -14.11 5.55 0.65
N VAL A 43 -13.36 4.74 1.38
CA VAL A 43 -13.25 4.82 2.83
C VAL A 43 -11.78 4.83 3.22
N GLN A 44 -11.45 5.45 4.35
CA GLN A 44 -10.08 5.54 4.86
C GLN A 44 -9.96 4.85 6.21
N LEU A 45 -8.88 4.10 6.41
CA LEU A 45 -8.49 3.56 7.70
C LEU A 45 -7.42 4.45 8.33
N ASN A 46 -7.87 5.29 9.27
CA ASN A 46 -6.99 6.14 10.06
C ASN A 46 -6.60 5.43 11.37
N GLY A 47 -5.32 5.50 11.74
CA GLY A 47 -4.82 4.94 13.00
C GLY A 47 -5.49 5.51 14.25
N LYS A 48 -6.07 6.72 14.16
CA LYS A 48 -6.82 7.38 15.25
C LYS A 48 -8.24 6.84 15.45
N MET A 49 -8.76 6.04 14.52
CA MET A 49 -10.11 5.48 14.62
C MET A 49 -10.22 4.48 15.77
N ASN A 50 -11.35 4.48 16.46
CA ASN A 50 -11.69 3.43 17.43
C ASN A 50 -12.09 2.12 16.70
N MET A 51 -12.24 1.03 17.45
CA MET A 51 -12.54 -0.28 16.85
C MET A 51 -13.87 -0.33 16.09
N VAL A 52 -14.88 0.43 16.54
CA VAL A 52 -16.20 0.49 15.89
C VAL A 52 -16.11 1.20 14.54
N GLU A 53 -15.39 2.33 14.50
CA GLU A 53 -15.15 3.09 13.27
C GLU A 53 -14.34 2.28 12.25
N LYS A 54 -13.29 1.60 12.71
CA LYS A 54 -12.52 0.67 11.86
C LYS A 54 -13.40 -0.43 11.29
N GLY A 55 -14.22 -1.06 12.15
CA GLY A 55 -15.17 -2.10 11.73
C GLY A 55 -16.14 -1.59 10.66
N ARG A 56 -16.70 -0.39 10.83
CA ARG A 56 -17.61 0.23 9.85
C ARG A 56 -16.92 0.52 8.51
N ALA A 57 -15.69 1.02 8.52
CA ALA A 57 -14.95 1.30 7.28
C ALA A 57 -14.69 -0.01 6.49
N ILE A 58 -14.27 -1.07 7.19
CA ILE A 58 -14.05 -2.40 6.59
C ILE A 58 -15.37 -2.96 6.04
N ASP A 59 -16.44 -2.92 6.84
CA ASP A 59 -17.76 -3.42 6.45
C ASP A 59 -18.29 -2.68 5.20
N THR A 60 -18.17 -1.35 5.18
CA THR A 60 -18.53 -0.53 4.02
C THR A 60 -17.72 -0.97 2.80
N PHE A 61 -16.40 -1.13 2.94
CA PHE A 61 -15.58 -1.56 1.80
C PHE A 61 -15.88 -2.97 1.32
N ILE A 62 -16.27 -3.90 2.19
CA ILE A 62 -16.60 -5.27 1.81
C ILE A 62 -17.98 -5.32 1.15
N ASN A 63 -18.99 -4.72 1.78
CA ASN A 63 -20.40 -4.96 1.48
C ASN A 63 -21.05 -3.91 0.58
N ASP A 64 -20.53 -2.68 0.53
CA ASP A 64 -21.07 -1.63 -0.35
C ASP A 64 -20.47 -1.73 -1.75
N PRO A 65 -21.24 -2.09 -2.80
CA PRO A 65 -20.73 -2.21 -4.16
C PRO A 65 -20.23 -0.88 -4.74
N ASP A 66 -20.76 0.25 -4.27
CA ASP A 66 -20.34 1.58 -4.74
C ASP A 66 -19.01 2.01 -4.11
N CYS A 67 -18.64 1.47 -2.96
CA CYS A 67 -17.36 1.74 -2.32
C CYS A 67 -16.24 0.96 -3.04
N ARG A 68 -15.45 1.67 -3.87
CA ARG A 68 -14.44 1.06 -4.76
C ARG A 68 -13.03 1.09 -4.20
N ILE A 69 -12.72 2.06 -3.35
CA ILE A 69 -11.34 2.29 -2.88
C ILE A 69 -11.26 2.28 -1.35
N PHE A 70 -10.27 1.56 -0.82
CA PHE A 70 -9.88 1.59 0.57
C PHE A 70 -8.53 2.29 0.73
N LEU A 71 -8.50 3.41 1.44
CA LEU A 71 -7.29 4.17 1.72
C LEU A 71 -6.69 3.69 3.04
N MET A 72 -5.46 3.18 3.03
CA MET A 72 -4.83 2.62 4.21
C MET A 72 -3.43 3.18 4.42
N SER A 73 -3.15 3.62 5.65
CA SER A 73 -1.78 3.96 6.01
C SER A 73 -0.94 2.69 6.23
N LEU A 74 0.31 2.68 5.78
CA LEU A 74 1.24 1.57 6.03
C LEU A 74 1.41 1.28 7.54
N LYS A 75 1.34 2.33 8.37
CA LYS A 75 1.41 2.23 9.84
C LYS A 75 0.16 1.62 10.49
N ALA A 76 -1.00 1.70 9.84
CA ALA A 76 -2.21 1.03 10.30
C ALA A 76 -2.19 -0.50 10.06
N GLY A 77 -1.13 -1.02 9.41
CA GLY A 77 -0.89 -2.43 9.13
C GLY A 77 -0.69 -3.36 10.34
N GLY A 78 -0.93 -2.90 11.58
CA GLY A 78 -0.95 -3.75 12.77
C GLY A 78 -2.29 -4.47 13.00
N VAL A 79 -3.38 -4.04 12.36
CA VAL A 79 -4.70 -4.69 12.50
C VAL A 79 -4.78 -5.86 11.54
N ALA A 80 -5.10 -7.09 11.96
CA ALA A 80 -5.31 -8.21 11.04
C ALA A 80 -6.58 -7.95 10.20
N LEU A 81 -6.42 -7.45 8.96
CA LEU A 81 -7.54 -7.15 8.07
C LEU A 81 -7.63 -8.24 7.00
N ASN A 82 -8.84 -8.75 6.78
CA ASN A 82 -9.15 -9.64 5.67
C ASN A 82 -9.81 -8.83 4.55
N LEU A 83 -9.06 -8.53 3.49
CA LEU A 83 -9.52 -7.64 2.40
C LEU A 83 -9.54 -8.37 1.05
N THR A 84 -9.93 -9.64 1.05
CA THR A 84 -10.00 -10.50 -0.16
C THR A 84 -10.97 -10.00 -1.24
N VAL A 85 -11.82 -9.01 -0.94
CA VAL A 85 -12.66 -8.35 -1.97
C VAL A 85 -11.86 -7.46 -2.92
N ALA A 86 -10.66 -7.03 -2.52
CA ALA A 86 -9.79 -6.17 -3.32
C ALA A 86 -8.99 -6.99 -4.34
N SER A 87 -8.96 -6.56 -5.60
CA SER A 87 -8.13 -7.18 -6.64
C SER A 87 -6.97 -6.28 -7.07
N HIS A 88 -6.92 -5.04 -6.58
CA HIS A 88 -5.89 -4.07 -6.96
C HIS A 88 -5.21 -3.46 -5.74
N VAL A 89 -3.90 -3.25 -5.86
CA VAL A 89 -3.07 -2.58 -4.86
C VAL A 89 -2.34 -1.42 -5.52
N PHE A 90 -2.46 -0.24 -4.94
CA PHE A 90 -1.77 0.97 -5.37
C PHE A 90 -0.84 1.41 -4.26
N LEU A 91 0.47 1.37 -4.51
CA LEU A 91 1.50 1.78 -3.56
C LEU A 91 2.00 3.16 -3.96
N MET A 92 1.69 4.15 -3.13
CA MET A 92 1.86 5.56 -3.47
C MET A 92 3.25 6.10 -3.14
N ASP A 93 3.95 5.44 -2.23
CA ASP A 93 5.29 5.81 -1.79
C ASP A 93 6.09 4.54 -1.41
N PRO A 94 7.38 4.47 -1.76
CA PRO A 94 8.23 3.35 -1.39
C PRO A 94 8.62 3.43 0.09
N TRP A 95 8.73 2.26 0.73
CA TRP A 95 9.13 2.13 2.13
C TRP A 95 10.42 1.32 2.24
N TRP A 96 11.44 1.78 2.97
CA TRP A 96 12.76 1.11 2.97
C TRP A 96 12.76 -0.35 3.47
N ASN A 97 11.74 -0.75 4.24
CA ASN A 97 11.56 -2.14 4.68
C ASN A 97 10.60 -2.89 3.72
N PRO A 98 11.09 -3.82 2.89
CA PRO A 98 10.26 -4.54 1.92
C PRO A 98 9.18 -5.41 2.57
N ALA A 99 9.39 -5.88 3.81
CA ALA A 99 8.43 -6.75 4.51
C ALA A 99 7.10 -6.04 4.80
N VAL A 100 7.10 -4.72 4.97
CA VAL A 100 5.86 -3.95 5.21
C VAL A 100 4.97 -3.97 3.98
N GLU A 101 5.56 -3.87 2.79
CA GLU A 101 4.83 -3.95 1.53
C GLU A 101 4.32 -5.36 1.25
N SER A 102 5.16 -6.38 1.47
CA SER A 102 4.75 -7.78 1.34
C SER A 102 3.57 -8.09 2.27
N GLN A 103 3.64 -7.67 3.54
CA GLN A 103 2.55 -7.86 4.49
C GLN A 103 1.28 -7.11 4.08
N ALA A 104 1.41 -5.95 3.43
CA ALA A 104 0.28 -5.21 2.89
C ALA A 104 -0.41 -5.99 1.75
N GLN A 105 0.37 -6.61 0.86
CA GLN A 105 -0.13 -7.46 -0.23
C GLN A 105 -0.72 -8.79 0.28
N ASP A 106 -0.12 -9.40 1.29
CA ASP A 106 -0.57 -10.66 1.91
C ASP A 106 -1.97 -10.58 2.53
N ARG A 107 -2.46 -9.37 2.82
CA ARG A 107 -3.84 -9.14 3.32
C ARG A 107 -4.91 -9.39 2.26
N ILE A 108 -4.49 -9.40 1.00
CA ILE A 108 -5.34 -9.51 -0.18
C ILE A 108 -5.16 -10.88 -0.83
N HIS A 109 -3.91 -11.39 -0.85
CA HIS A 109 -3.53 -12.74 -1.28
C HIS A 109 -3.94 -13.86 -0.29
N ARG A 110 -5.14 -13.77 0.31
CA ARG A 110 -5.64 -14.80 1.24
C ARG A 110 -6.60 -15.79 0.55
N ILE A 111 -6.78 -16.94 1.21
CA ILE A 111 -7.82 -17.92 0.87
C ILE A 111 -9.18 -17.20 0.79
N GLY A 112 -9.88 -17.37 -0.33
CA GLY A 112 -11.13 -16.67 -0.62
C GLY A 112 -11.00 -15.51 -1.61
N GLN A 113 -9.80 -15.18 -2.09
CA GLN A 113 -9.62 -14.39 -3.29
C GLN A 113 -9.69 -15.27 -4.54
N PHE A 114 -10.54 -14.89 -5.50
CA PHE A 114 -10.72 -15.60 -6.78
C PHE A 114 -10.40 -14.74 -8.00
N LYS A 115 -10.15 -13.43 -7.81
CA LYS A 115 -9.74 -12.51 -8.87
C LYS A 115 -8.21 -12.45 -8.98
N PRO A 116 -7.65 -12.29 -10.19
CA PRO A 116 -6.25 -11.93 -10.36
C PRO A 116 -5.93 -10.64 -9.59
N ILE A 117 -4.85 -10.67 -8.80
CA ILE A 117 -4.39 -9.50 -8.05
C ILE A 117 -3.37 -8.72 -8.88
N ARG A 118 -3.56 -7.40 -8.99
CA ARG A 118 -2.63 -6.47 -9.64
C ARG A 118 -2.08 -5.47 -8.64
N SER A 119 -0.77 -5.46 -8.47
CA SER A 119 -0.05 -4.47 -7.68
C SER A 119 0.62 -3.44 -8.59
N THR A 120 0.39 -2.16 -8.32
CA THR A 120 0.98 -1.03 -9.06
C THR A 120 1.71 -0.14 -8.06
N ARG A 121 2.99 0.10 -8.30
CA ARG A 121 3.83 0.99 -7.48
C ARG A 121 4.13 2.27 -8.24
N PHE A 122 3.87 3.41 -7.62
CA PHE A 122 4.23 4.72 -8.17
C PHE A 122 5.57 5.15 -7.60
N VAL A 123 6.47 5.55 -8.48
CA VAL A 123 7.85 5.94 -8.15
C VAL A 123 8.21 7.13 -9.03
N ILE A 124 8.72 8.19 -8.42
CA ILE A 124 9.22 9.35 -9.14
C ILE A 124 10.68 9.10 -9.53
N LYS A 125 10.93 9.07 -10.84
CA LYS A 125 12.27 8.88 -11.42
C LYS A 125 13.23 10.00 -11.00
N ASP A 126 14.51 9.67 -10.85
CA ASP A 126 15.57 10.64 -10.54
C ASP A 126 15.36 11.32 -9.17
N THR A 127 14.73 10.61 -8.22
CA THR A 127 14.49 11.09 -6.86
C THR A 127 14.93 10.07 -5.81
N VAL A 128 14.84 10.47 -4.54
CA VAL A 128 15.05 9.58 -3.40
C VAL A 128 14.16 8.33 -3.44
N GLU A 129 12.97 8.38 -4.06
CA GLU A 129 12.07 7.23 -4.16
C GLU A 129 12.69 6.07 -4.96
N GLU A 130 13.35 6.39 -6.07
CA GLU A 130 14.07 5.40 -6.88
C GLU A 130 15.25 4.80 -6.11
N ARG A 131 15.97 5.63 -5.33
CA ARG A 131 17.06 5.16 -4.46
C ARG A 131 16.55 4.26 -3.34
N ILE A 132 15.36 4.53 -2.79
CA ILE A 132 14.74 3.65 -1.79
C ILE A 132 14.48 2.27 -2.40
N LEU A 133 14.05 2.17 -3.66
CA LEU A 133 13.88 0.88 -4.32
C LEU A 133 15.20 0.14 -4.51
N GLN A 134 16.24 0.84 -4.95
CA GLN A 134 17.59 0.25 -5.06
C GLN A 134 18.10 -0.23 -3.69
N LEU A 135 17.77 0.50 -2.61
CA LEU A 135 18.12 0.10 -1.25
C LEU A 135 17.35 -1.16 -0.82
N GLN A 136 16.05 -1.26 -1.13
CA GLN A 136 15.28 -2.48 -0.87
C GLN A 136 15.91 -3.69 -1.57
N GLU A 137 16.29 -3.56 -2.84
CA GLU A 137 16.92 -4.63 -3.62
C GLU A 137 18.27 -5.04 -3.02
N LYS A 138 19.13 -4.08 -2.66
CA LYS A 138 20.39 -4.35 -1.96
C LYS A 138 20.18 -5.12 -0.66
N LYS A 139 19.20 -4.69 0.13
CA LYS A 139 18.86 -5.35 1.40
C LYS A 139 18.35 -6.78 1.17
N GLN A 140 17.51 -6.98 0.15
CA GLN A 140 17.00 -8.31 -0.19
C GLN A 140 18.11 -9.27 -0.63
N LEU A 141 19.05 -8.80 -1.46
CA LEU A 141 20.19 -9.59 -1.91
C LEU A 141 21.13 -9.99 -0.77
N VAL A 142 21.35 -9.10 0.20
CA VAL A 142 22.12 -9.42 1.40
C VAL A 142 21.41 -10.53 2.17
N PHE A 143 20.11 -10.39 2.44
CA PHE A 143 19.32 -11.37 3.16
C PHE A 143 19.34 -12.76 2.49
N ASP A 144 19.12 -12.82 1.17
CA ASP A 144 19.11 -14.07 0.41
C ASP A 144 20.50 -14.73 0.37
N GLY A 145 21.58 -13.94 0.47
CA GLY A 145 22.97 -14.41 0.47
C GLY A 145 23.50 -14.86 1.83
N THR A 146 22.85 -14.51 2.93
CA THR A 146 23.27 -14.85 4.30
C THR A 146 22.30 -15.81 4.98
N VAL A 147 22.70 -17.07 5.14
CA VAL A 147 21.98 -18.05 5.96
C VAL A 147 22.15 -17.67 7.44
N GLY A 148 21.20 -16.92 8.00
CA GLY A 148 21.13 -16.63 9.43
C GLY A 148 20.93 -15.17 9.83
N ASP A 149 20.82 -14.23 8.89
CA ASP A 149 20.52 -12.84 9.24
C ASP A 149 19.07 -12.70 9.69
N SER A 150 18.87 -11.94 10.75
CA SER A 150 17.57 -11.81 11.38
C SER A 150 16.68 -10.83 10.59
N PRO A 151 15.35 -11.07 10.47
CA PRO A 151 14.44 -10.16 9.77
C PRO A 151 14.48 -8.71 10.30
N GLU A 152 14.93 -8.52 11.54
CA GLU A 152 15.11 -7.22 12.17
C GLU A 152 16.24 -6.39 11.54
N ALA A 153 17.26 -7.01 10.94
CA ALA A 153 18.33 -6.29 10.24
C ALA A 153 17.78 -5.55 9.01
N MET A 154 16.84 -6.16 8.28
CA MET A 154 16.13 -5.55 7.15
C MET A 154 15.30 -4.31 7.55
N SER A 155 14.86 -4.26 8.80
CA SER A 155 14.01 -3.19 9.33
C SER A 155 14.75 -1.91 9.70
N LYS A 156 16.09 -1.96 9.87
CA LYS A 156 16.92 -0.83 10.32
C LYS A 156 17.65 -0.15 9.17
N LEU A 157 17.78 1.18 9.23
CA LEU A 157 18.64 1.94 8.34
C LEU A 157 20.02 2.10 8.96
N THR A 158 21.06 1.83 8.18
CA THR A 158 22.45 2.10 8.57
C THR A 158 22.88 3.52 8.18
N GLU A 159 24.00 4.01 8.71
CA GLU A 159 24.57 5.29 8.26
C GLU A 159 24.93 5.26 6.76
N ALA A 160 25.39 4.11 6.27
CA ALA A 160 25.68 3.91 4.85
C ALA A 160 24.42 4.02 3.99
N ASP A 161 23.29 3.48 4.46
CA ASP A 161 21.99 3.60 3.79
C ASP A 161 21.56 5.06 3.68
N LEU A 162 21.68 5.82 4.78
CA LEU A 162 21.34 7.25 4.79
C LEU A 162 22.22 8.05 3.83
N LYS A 163 23.52 7.80 3.81
CA LYS A 163 24.44 8.44 2.85
C LYS A 163 24.02 8.11 1.42
N PHE A 164 23.70 6.85 1.13
CA PHE A 164 23.25 6.43 -0.20
C PHE A 164 21.94 7.13 -0.63
N LEU A 165 20.97 7.25 0.27
CA LEU A 165 19.68 7.89 -0.05
C LEU A 165 19.83 9.40 -0.37
N PHE A 166 20.71 10.10 0.35
CA PHE A 166 20.84 11.57 0.28
C PHE A 166 22.13 12.07 -0.37
N GLN A 167 22.92 11.21 -1.02
CA GLN A 167 24.08 11.64 -1.82
C GLN A 167 23.61 12.43 -3.05
N ASN A 168 24.21 13.59 -3.27
CA ASN A 168 23.98 14.40 -4.46
C ASN A 168 24.77 13.86 -5.65
#